data_AF-A0A5C2S521-F1
#
_entry.id   AF-A0A5C2S521-F1
#
_cell.length_a   1.000
_cell.length_b   1.000
_cell.length_c   1.000
_cell.angle_alpha   90.00
_cell.angle_beta   90.00
_cell.angle_gamma   90.00
#
_symmetry.space_group_name_H-M   'P 1'
#
loop_
_entity.id
_entity.type
_entity.pdbx_description
1 polymer ?
#
loop_
_entity_poly.entity_id
_entity_poly.type
_entity_poly.pdbx_seq_one_letter_code
_entity_poly.pdbx_strand_id
1 'polypeptide(L)'
;MMSLTKWRQSHEDTGYILQKNAPITQAIVAQLRMRKAHSVFKWVKGHAGHPGNEAADKLAAEGAEKEDEDEVVLTIPPDFAVTGAKLSCMTQKLAYRAIRARKDAKTKPRPRAVANLDMITSGLQDRFGIQLRDETIWRSLRSRHVTREAAQFLWMGIHDGFMIGTHWLRPKMADELKTRAKCATCGELESMTHILFDCPAEGQETAWKLLKKLWQLTGCEWKRPCWGTAFGAACAVFKSADGARKHDLESLWCILCTEVVHMIWKMRCERIIQKGGAEFTRRETTNRFYSALESRLMVDRRVAAKASSKRALKPDDVARIWHPILEDRDNLPPNWVVQSGVLVGIKRRR
;
A
#
# COMPACT_ATOMS: atom_id res chain seq x y z
N MET A 1 13.71 12.17 -26.44
CA MET A 1 15.01 12.56 -27.01
C MET A 1 16.21 11.95 -26.26
N MET A 2 16.37 12.18 -24.94
CA MET A 2 17.55 11.71 -24.20
C MET A 2 17.82 10.19 -24.28
N SER A 3 16.78 9.36 -24.30
CA SER A 3 16.92 7.90 -24.46
C SER A 3 17.53 7.47 -25.79
N LEU A 4 17.42 8.29 -26.84
CA LEU A 4 17.93 8.00 -28.19
C LEU A 4 19.33 8.60 -28.42
N THR A 5 19.69 9.65 -27.68
CA THR A 5 20.96 10.36 -27.82
C THR A 5 21.91 10.03 -26.67
N LYS A 6 21.65 10.57 -25.48
CA LYS A 6 22.54 10.51 -24.32
C LYS A 6 22.58 9.14 -23.65
N TRP A 7 21.44 8.47 -23.52
CA TRP A 7 21.33 7.23 -22.72
C TRP A 7 21.29 5.96 -23.55
N ARG A 8 21.30 6.07 -24.89
CA ARG A 8 21.18 4.95 -25.83
C ARG A 8 22.17 3.83 -25.51
N GLN A 9 23.47 4.14 -25.44
CA GLN A 9 24.51 3.15 -25.19
C GLN A 9 24.30 2.44 -23.84
N SER A 10 24.04 3.20 -22.78
CA SER A 10 23.78 2.64 -21.45
C SER A 10 22.55 1.73 -21.41
N HIS A 11 21.49 2.07 -22.14
CA HIS A 11 20.29 1.23 -22.24
C HIS A 11 20.57 -0.08 -22.99
N GLU A 12 21.30 -0.02 -24.11
CA GLU A 12 21.71 -1.20 -24.86
C GLU A 12 22.64 -2.10 -24.03
N ASP A 13 23.63 -1.50 -23.35
CA ASP A 13 24.56 -2.23 -22.49
C ASP A 13 23.83 -2.96 -21.34
N THR A 14 22.78 -2.35 -20.80
CA THR A 14 21.94 -2.94 -19.75
C THR A 14 20.77 -3.77 -20.28
N GLY A 15 20.71 -4.01 -21.59
CA GLY A 15 19.66 -4.80 -22.23
C GLY A 15 18.25 -4.27 -21.99
N TYR A 16 18.11 -2.97 -21.70
CA TYR A 16 16.86 -2.28 -21.38
C TYR A 16 16.08 -2.83 -20.17
N ILE A 17 16.67 -3.70 -19.35
CA ILE A 17 15.99 -4.42 -18.24
C ILE A 17 15.31 -3.47 -17.23
N LEU A 18 15.92 -2.30 -16.98
CA LEU A 18 15.40 -1.32 -16.01
C LEU A 18 14.57 -0.21 -16.66
N GLN A 19 14.41 -0.24 -17.98
CA GLN A 19 13.79 0.85 -18.73
C GLN A 19 12.29 0.62 -18.86
N LYS A 20 11.53 1.69 -18.60
CA LYS A 20 10.12 1.74 -18.98
C LYS A 20 10.02 1.94 -20.49
N ASN A 21 8.98 1.38 -21.10
CA ASN A 21 8.72 1.49 -22.54
C ASN A 21 9.91 0.99 -23.39
N ALA A 22 10.60 -0.05 -22.89
CA ALA A 22 11.75 -0.66 -23.56
C ALA A 22 11.42 -1.10 -25.01
N PRO A 23 10.29 -1.79 -25.30
CA PRO A 23 9.97 -2.21 -26.66
C PRO A 23 9.88 -1.04 -27.65
N ILE A 24 9.22 0.06 -27.25
CA ILE A 24 9.09 1.28 -28.07
C ILE A 24 10.47 1.90 -28.35
N THR A 25 11.29 2.02 -27.31
CA THR A 25 12.63 2.62 -27.47
C THR A 25 13.52 1.76 -28.38
N GLN A 26 13.47 0.44 -28.23
CA GLN A 26 14.21 -0.49 -29.05
C GLN A 26 13.76 -0.42 -30.52
N ALA A 27 12.45 -0.35 -30.78
CA ALA A 27 11.91 -0.22 -32.13
C ALA A 27 12.36 1.09 -32.80
N ILE A 28 12.31 2.22 -32.08
CA ILE A 28 12.78 3.50 -32.60
C ILE A 28 14.29 3.45 -32.92
N VAL A 29 15.12 2.88 -32.02
CA VAL A 29 16.57 2.77 -32.27
C VAL A 29 16.85 1.89 -33.48
N ALA A 30 16.14 0.78 -33.64
CA ALA A 30 16.26 -0.08 -34.81
C ALA A 30 15.89 0.67 -36.10
N GLN A 31 14.75 1.36 -36.11
CA GLN A 31 14.32 2.16 -37.27
C GLN A 31 15.34 3.24 -37.63
N LEU A 32 15.92 3.93 -36.64
CA LEU A 32 16.97 4.92 -36.88
C LEU A 32 18.23 4.31 -37.51
N ARG A 33 18.61 3.09 -37.12
CA ARG A 33 19.76 2.37 -37.70
C ARG A 33 19.49 1.85 -39.11
N MET A 34 18.24 1.54 -39.42
CA MET A 34 17.81 1.11 -40.77
C MET A 34 17.81 2.26 -41.78
N ARG A 35 17.78 3.52 -41.32
CA ARG A 35 17.83 4.69 -42.21
C ARG A 35 19.19 4.77 -42.90
N LYS A 36 19.15 4.86 -44.23
CA LYS A 36 20.35 5.10 -45.06
C LYS A 36 20.86 6.54 -44.98
N ALA A 37 20.01 7.49 -44.59
CA ALA A 37 20.33 8.91 -44.53
C ALA A 37 20.75 9.34 -43.13
N HIS A 38 21.71 10.28 -43.06
CA HIS A 38 22.12 10.91 -41.82
C HIS A 38 20.92 11.58 -41.13
N SER A 39 20.76 11.30 -39.83
CA SER A 39 19.61 11.76 -39.05
C SER A 39 20.09 12.62 -37.87
N VAL A 40 19.55 13.84 -37.78
CA VAL A 40 19.88 14.80 -36.72
C VAL A 40 18.63 15.10 -35.92
N PHE A 41 18.75 15.10 -34.59
CA PHE A 41 17.67 15.51 -33.71
C PHE A 41 17.81 16.99 -33.35
N LYS A 42 16.78 17.78 -33.67
CA LYS A 42 16.66 19.17 -33.20
C LYS A 42 15.59 19.24 -32.11
N TRP A 43 15.98 19.67 -30.91
CA TRP A 43 15.01 19.97 -29.87
C TRP A 43 14.40 21.34 -30.13
N VAL A 44 13.07 21.41 -30.11
CA VAL A 44 12.31 22.66 -30.22
C VAL A 44 11.44 22.80 -28.97
N LYS A 45 11.27 24.05 -28.50
CA LYS A 45 10.42 24.35 -27.34
C LYS A 45 8.95 24.25 -27.76
N GLY A 46 8.13 23.58 -26.95
CA GLY A 46 6.68 23.51 -27.17
C GLY A 46 6.02 24.89 -27.08
N HIS A 47 4.93 25.08 -27.83
CA HIS A 47 4.14 26.31 -27.91
C HIS A 47 4.95 27.58 -28.20
N ALA A 48 6.01 27.45 -29.00
CA ALA A 48 6.89 28.56 -29.37
C ALA A 48 6.63 29.08 -30.81
N GLY A 49 5.46 28.81 -31.40
CA GLY A 49 5.12 29.30 -32.74
C GLY A 49 5.74 28.52 -33.90
N HIS A 50 6.37 27.35 -33.66
CA HIS A 50 7.01 26.59 -34.74
C HIS A 50 5.95 25.81 -35.54
N PRO A 51 5.69 26.13 -36.82
CA PRO A 51 4.51 25.63 -37.53
C PRO A 51 4.42 24.11 -37.58
N GLY A 52 5.53 23.43 -37.88
CA GLY A 52 5.57 21.96 -37.93
C GLY A 52 5.40 21.28 -36.57
N ASN A 53 5.76 21.95 -35.46
CA ASN A 53 5.57 21.39 -34.12
C ASN A 53 4.10 21.55 -33.69
N GLU A 54 3.49 22.69 -33.99
CA GLU A 54 2.07 22.94 -33.68
C GLU A 54 1.14 22.06 -34.52
N ALA A 55 1.47 21.84 -35.79
CA ALA A 55 0.74 20.88 -36.63
C ALA A 55 0.86 19.43 -36.07
N ALA A 56 2.05 19.03 -35.63
CA ALA A 56 2.25 17.72 -35.01
C ALA A 56 1.51 17.57 -33.67
N ASP A 57 1.47 18.63 -32.85
CA ASP A 57 0.72 18.67 -31.59
C ASP A 57 -0.79 18.54 -31.83
N LYS A 58 -1.32 19.25 -32.83
CA LYS A 58 -2.72 19.12 -33.26
C LYS A 58 -3.04 17.70 -33.73
N LEU A 59 -2.21 17.10 -34.58
CA LEU A 59 -2.39 15.71 -35.04
C LEU A 59 -2.31 14.71 -33.88
N ALA A 60 -1.46 14.96 -32.89
CA ALA A 60 -1.39 14.13 -31.68
C ALA A 60 -2.65 14.25 -30.82
N ALA A 61 -3.25 15.43 -30.73
CA ALA A 61 -4.53 15.63 -30.04
C ALA A 61 -5.67 14.91 -30.76
N GLU A 62 -5.78 15.06 -32.09
CA GLU A 62 -6.73 14.31 -32.91
C GLU A 62 -6.57 12.79 -32.74
N GLY A 63 -5.33 12.30 -32.70
CA GLY A 63 -5.04 10.89 -32.44
C GLY A 63 -5.45 10.42 -31.04
N ALA A 64 -5.36 11.28 -30.02
CA ALA A 64 -5.76 10.96 -28.65
C ALA A 64 -7.28 10.90 -28.45
N GLU A 65 -8.05 11.53 -29.34
CA GLU A 65 -9.52 11.54 -29.33
C GLU A 65 -10.14 10.38 -30.13
N LYS A 66 -9.33 9.58 -30.84
CA LYS A 66 -9.83 8.40 -31.55
C LYS A 66 -10.43 7.38 -30.57
N GLU A 67 -11.55 6.77 -30.96
CA GLU A 67 -12.17 5.68 -30.19
C GLU A 67 -11.30 4.41 -30.20
N ASP A 68 -10.66 4.14 -31.34
CA ASP A 68 -9.77 2.99 -31.53
C ASP A 68 -8.29 3.43 -31.56
N GLU A 69 -7.44 2.61 -30.94
CA GLU A 69 -5.99 2.82 -30.90
C GLU A 69 -5.34 2.45 -32.25
N ASP A 70 -4.40 3.28 -32.72
CA ASP A 70 -3.60 2.94 -33.90
C ASP A 70 -2.61 1.80 -33.59
N GLU A 71 -2.50 0.83 -34.50
CA GLU A 71 -1.53 -0.26 -34.34
C GLU A 71 -0.10 0.23 -34.57
N VAL A 72 0.74 0.15 -33.54
CA VAL A 72 2.17 0.52 -33.62
C VAL A 72 3.02 -0.74 -33.82
N VAL A 73 3.65 -0.87 -34.97
CA VAL A 73 4.55 -2.00 -35.28
C VAL A 73 5.84 -1.87 -34.46
N LEU A 74 6.01 -2.76 -33.47
CA LEU A 74 7.20 -2.82 -32.61
C LEU A 74 8.16 -3.96 -32.96
N THR A 75 7.94 -4.65 -34.08
CA THR A 75 8.80 -5.73 -34.56
C THR A 75 10.16 -5.18 -34.99
N ILE A 76 11.23 -5.78 -34.48
CA ILE A 76 12.61 -5.36 -34.75
C ILE A 76 13.30 -6.46 -35.56
N PRO A 77 13.92 -6.14 -36.71
CA PRO A 77 14.70 -7.13 -37.44
C PRO A 77 15.89 -7.62 -36.60
N PRO A 78 16.26 -8.91 -36.66
CA PRO A 78 17.29 -9.50 -35.80
C PRO A 78 18.63 -8.74 -35.80
N ASP A 79 19.05 -8.22 -36.97
CA ASP A 79 20.31 -7.47 -37.13
C ASP A 79 20.37 -6.18 -36.31
N PHE A 80 19.22 -5.63 -35.93
CA PHE A 80 19.12 -4.41 -35.13
C PHE A 80 18.66 -4.68 -33.69
N ALA A 81 18.36 -5.93 -33.35
CA ALA A 81 17.85 -6.31 -32.04
C ALA A 81 18.97 -6.47 -31.01
N VAL A 82 18.77 -5.90 -29.82
CA VAL A 82 19.63 -6.18 -28.65
C VAL A 82 19.11 -7.45 -27.97
N THR A 83 19.94 -8.49 -27.95
CA THR A 83 19.54 -9.82 -27.43
C THR A 83 19.60 -9.93 -25.91
N GLY A 84 20.22 -8.97 -25.22
CA GLY A 84 20.30 -8.95 -23.76
C GLY A 84 21.25 -7.88 -23.22
N ALA A 85 21.49 -7.92 -21.91
CA ALA A 85 22.49 -7.05 -21.28
C ALA A 85 23.90 -7.61 -21.45
N LYS A 86 24.88 -6.72 -21.67
CA LYS A 86 26.30 -7.07 -21.70
C LYS A 86 26.74 -7.57 -20.33
N LEU A 87 27.47 -8.69 -20.30
CA LEU A 87 27.97 -9.28 -19.05
C LEU A 87 28.93 -8.33 -18.31
N SER A 88 29.76 -7.58 -19.03
CA SER A 88 30.68 -6.58 -18.46
C SER A 88 29.96 -5.42 -17.78
N CYS A 89 28.70 -5.14 -18.13
CA CYS A 89 27.86 -4.10 -17.52
C CYS A 89 26.86 -4.66 -16.51
N MET A 90 26.90 -5.97 -16.25
CA MET A 90 25.97 -6.64 -15.36
C MET A 90 26.26 -6.28 -13.90
N THR A 91 25.22 -5.85 -13.19
CA THR A 91 25.27 -5.67 -11.73
C THR A 91 24.32 -6.67 -11.07
N GLN A 92 24.54 -6.99 -9.79
CA GLN A 92 23.64 -7.85 -9.03
C GLN A 92 22.18 -7.35 -9.08
N LYS A 93 21.99 -6.02 -9.01
CA LYS A 93 20.67 -5.38 -9.15
C LYS A 93 20.04 -5.66 -10.51
N LEU A 94 20.81 -5.53 -11.60
CA LEU A 94 20.35 -5.77 -12.96
C LEU A 94 19.98 -7.25 -13.17
N ALA A 95 20.87 -8.15 -12.77
CA ALA A 95 20.65 -9.59 -12.83
C ALA A 95 19.40 -10.01 -12.03
N TYR A 96 19.26 -9.51 -10.80
CA TYR A 96 18.09 -9.78 -9.96
C TYR A 96 16.80 -9.31 -10.64
N ARG A 97 16.78 -8.12 -11.23
CA ARG A 97 15.59 -7.58 -11.92
C ARG A 97 15.24 -8.39 -13.16
N ALA A 98 16.22 -8.81 -13.96
CA ALA A 98 15.99 -9.68 -15.11
C ALA A 98 15.41 -11.04 -14.69
N ILE A 99 15.99 -11.67 -13.67
CA ILE A 99 15.51 -12.96 -13.14
C ILE A 99 14.10 -12.81 -12.58
N ARG A 100 13.83 -11.74 -11.81
CA ARG A 100 12.49 -11.47 -11.27
C ARG A 100 11.47 -11.28 -12.38
N ALA A 101 11.74 -10.44 -13.39
CA ALA A 101 10.82 -10.26 -14.52
C ALA A 101 10.46 -11.59 -15.21
N ARG A 102 11.45 -12.47 -15.45
CA ARG A 102 11.22 -13.80 -16.02
C ARG A 102 10.40 -14.72 -15.11
N LYS A 103 10.64 -14.68 -13.79
CA LYS A 103 9.89 -15.46 -12.80
C LYS A 103 8.46 -14.94 -12.65
N ASP A 104 8.29 -13.63 -12.61
CA ASP A 104 7.01 -12.95 -12.46
C ASP A 104 6.10 -13.27 -13.66
N ALA A 105 6.64 -13.24 -14.89
CA ALA A 105 5.92 -13.64 -16.11
C ALA A 105 5.40 -15.10 -16.10
N LYS A 106 6.06 -15.99 -15.35
CA LYS A 106 5.65 -17.39 -15.19
C LYS A 106 4.76 -17.61 -13.96
N THR A 107 4.67 -16.63 -13.08
CA THR A 107 3.95 -16.77 -11.81
C THR A 107 2.46 -16.57 -12.06
N LYS A 108 1.69 -17.65 -11.87
CA LYS A 108 0.23 -17.57 -11.95
C LYS A 108 -0.32 -16.72 -10.79
N PRO A 109 -1.30 -15.84 -11.04
CA PRO A 109 -2.01 -15.15 -9.98
C PRO A 109 -2.60 -16.15 -8.98
N ARG A 110 -2.56 -15.82 -7.69
CA ARG A 110 -3.19 -16.64 -6.65
C ARG A 110 -4.66 -16.22 -6.54
N PRO A 111 -5.64 -17.08 -6.85
CA PRO A 111 -7.04 -16.66 -6.93
C PRO A 111 -7.56 -15.97 -5.67
N ARG A 112 -7.23 -16.50 -4.48
CA ARG A 112 -7.63 -15.89 -3.21
C ARG A 112 -7.00 -14.51 -2.96
N ALA A 113 -5.75 -14.32 -3.39
CA ALA A 113 -5.10 -13.03 -3.26
C ALA A 113 -5.71 -11.99 -4.20
N VAL A 114 -6.08 -12.40 -5.42
CA VAL A 114 -6.80 -11.54 -6.39
C VAL A 114 -8.16 -11.14 -5.81
N ALA A 115 -8.96 -12.11 -5.35
CA ALA A 115 -10.26 -11.83 -4.73
C ALA A 115 -10.15 -10.88 -3.51
N ASN A 116 -9.11 -11.05 -2.68
CA ASN A 116 -8.86 -10.16 -1.55
C ASN A 116 -8.47 -8.74 -2.00
N LEU A 117 -7.69 -8.60 -3.07
CA LEU A 117 -7.38 -7.29 -3.67
C LEU A 117 -8.64 -6.64 -4.25
N ASP A 118 -9.51 -7.40 -4.91
CA ASP A 118 -10.79 -6.92 -5.43
C ASP A 118 -11.70 -6.40 -4.31
N MET A 119 -11.77 -7.10 -3.17
CA MET A 119 -12.50 -6.64 -2.00
C MET A 119 -11.91 -5.34 -1.42
N ILE A 120 -10.59 -5.17 -1.44
CA ILE A 120 -9.93 -3.94 -1.01
C ILE A 120 -10.26 -2.80 -1.97
N THR A 121 -10.06 -2.99 -3.27
CA THR A 121 -10.31 -1.98 -4.30
C THR A 121 -11.78 -1.56 -4.33
N SER A 122 -12.71 -2.51 -4.27
CA SER A 122 -14.15 -2.24 -4.20
C SER A 122 -14.53 -1.50 -2.93
N GLY A 123 -13.98 -1.90 -1.78
CA GLY A 123 -14.20 -1.21 -0.52
C GLY A 123 -13.61 0.20 -0.48
N LEU A 124 -12.48 0.43 -1.14
CA LEU A 124 -11.89 1.77 -1.28
C LEU A 124 -12.72 2.67 -2.19
N GLN A 125 -13.25 2.13 -3.28
CA GLN A 125 -14.16 2.84 -4.17
C GLN A 125 -15.46 3.21 -3.44
N ASP A 126 -16.09 2.27 -2.75
CA ASP A 126 -17.33 2.49 -1.99
C ASP A 126 -17.15 3.51 -0.85
N ARG A 127 -16.06 3.39 -0.07
CA ARG A 127 -15.90 4.17 1.17
C ARG A 127 -15.20 5.51 0.97
N PHE A 128 -14.30 5.61 0.00
CA PHE A 128 -13.47 6.81 -0.23
C PHE A 128 -13.60 7.38 -1.64
N GLY A 129 -14.34 6.74 -2.55
CA GLY A 129 -14.51 7.21 -3.93
C GLY A 129 -13.22 7.13 -4.75
N ILE A 130 -12.33 6.19 -4.43
CA ILE A 130 -11.05 6.03 -5.13
C ILE A 130 -10.91 4.64 -5.75
N GLN A 131 -10.50 4.62 -7.01
CA GLN A 131 -10.12 3.41 -7.72
C GLN A 131 -8.60 3.35 -7.83
N LEU A 132 -8.01 2.28 -7.30
CA LEU A 132 -6.56 2.09 -7.27
C LEU A 132 -6.18 0.81 -8.00
N ARG A 133 -4.94 0.79 -8.50
CA ARG A 133 -4.30 -0.44 -9.00
C ARG A 133 -3.69 -1.22 -7.84
N ASP A 134 -3.64 -2.54 -7.98
CA ASP A 134 -3.08 -3.46 -6.99
C ASP A 134 -1.67 -3.09 -6.55
N GLU A 135 -0.81 -2.61 -7.47
CA GLU A 135 0.57 -2.23 -7.12
C GLU A 135 0.61 -1.03 -6.17
N THR A 136 -0.42 -0.18 -6.17
CA THR A 136 -0.54 0.93 -5.23
C THR A 136 -0.89 0.40 -3.84
N ILE A 137 -1.82 -0.56 -3.75
CA ILE A 137 -2.17 -1.24 -2.49
C ILE A 137 -0.92 -1.91 -1.91
N TRP A 138 -0.19 -2.70 -2.70
CA TRP A 138 1.03 -3.38 -2.25
C TRP A 138 2.12 -2.41 -1.80
N ARG A 139 2.27 -1.27 -2.48
CA ARG A 139 3.22 -0.22 -2.05
C ARG A 139 2.78 0.45 -0.76
N SER A 140 1.48 0.64 -0.55
CA SER A 140 0.92 1.32 0.62
C SER A 140 1.22 0.60 1.94
N LEU A 141 1.37 -0.74 1.92
CA LEU A 141 1.76 -1.53 3.10
C LEU A 141 3.14 -1.14 3.65
N ARG A 142 3.99 -0.49 2.84
CA ARG A 142 5.31 0.02 3.24
C ARG A 142 5.29 1.50 3.61
N SER A 143 4.11 2.08 3.80
CA SER A 143 3.98 3.42 4.34
C SER A 143 4.69 3.52 5.70
N ARG A 144 5.33 4.66 5.96
CA ARG A 144 5.99 4.95 7.25
C ARG A 144 5.04 4.91 8.46
N HIS A 145 3.73 5.01 8.18
CA HIS A 145 2.66 4.98 9.17
C HIS A 145 2.17 3.56 9.50
N VAL A 146 2.63 2.55 8.75
CA VAL A 146 2.33 1.13 9.00
C VAL A 146 3.55 0.51 9.68
N THR A 147 3.36 -0.11 10.84
CA THR A 147 4.43 -0.86 11.52
C THR A 147 4.85 -2.07 10.70
N ARG A 148 6.10 -2.52 10.85
CA ARG A 148 6.62 -3.66 10.08
C ARG A 148 5.80 -4.92 10.35
N GLU A 149 5.41 -5.12 11.60
CA GLU A 149 4.62 -6.25 12.07
C GLU A 149 3.20 -6.19 11.48
N ALA A 150 2.56 -5.02 11.46
CA ALA A 150 1.27 -4.83 10.79
C ALA A 150 1.39 -5.04 9.27
N ALA A 151 2.43 -4.53 8.62
CA ALA A 151 2.66 -4.70 7.19
C ALA A 151 2.81 -6.18 6.80
N GLN A 152 3.55 -6.97 7.60
CA GLN A 152 3.68 -8.41 7.41
C GLN A 152 2.33 -9.11 7.59
N PHE A 153 1.57 -8.75 8.63
CA PHE A 153 0.23 -9.29 8.86
C PHE A 153 -0.69 -8.98 7.68
N LEU A 154 -0.74 -7.73 7.22
CA LEU A 154 -1.58 -7.31 6.08
C LEU A 154 -1.20 -8.05 4.82
N TRP A 155 0.10 -8.15 4.52
CA TRP A 155 0.59 -8.89 3.35
C TRP A 155 0.19 -10.37 3.39
N MET A 156 0.38 -11.03 4.53
CA MET A 156 -0.03 -12.43 4.74
C MET A 156 -1.54 -12.60 4.67
N GLY A 157 -2.32 -11.65 5.21
CA GLY A 157 -3.77 -11.68 5.18
C GLY A 157 -4.32 -11.54 3.76
N ILE A 158 -3.79 -10.60 2.96
CA ILE A 158 -4.18 -10.44 1.55
C ILE A 158 -3.83 -11.70 0.76
N HIS A 159 -2.67 -12.31 1.01
CA HIS A 159 -2.28 -13.55 0.33
C HIS A 159 -3.02 -14.81 0.82
N ASP A 160 -3.90 -14.70 1.81
CA ASP A 160 -4.54 -15.84 2.48
C ASP A 160 -3.49 -16.86 2.96
N GLY A 161 -2.43 -16.34 3.58
CA GLY A 161 -1.25 -17.12 3.98
C GLY A 161 -1.34 -17.71 5.39
N PHE A 162 -2.37 -17.36 6.18
CA PHE A 162 -2.52 -17.83 7.54
C PHE A 162 -3.21 -19.20 7.60
N MET A 163 -2.85 -20.01 8.60
CA MET A 163 -3.53 -21.28 8.88
C MET A 163 -4.86 -21.02 9.60
N ILE A 164 -5.92 -20.76 8.83
CA ILE A 164 -7.30 -20.54 9.29
C ILE A 164 -8.31 -21.25 8.37
N GLY A 165 -9.50 -21.54 8.90
CA GLY A 165 -10.63 -22.04 8.09
C GLY A 165 -10.29 -23.26 7.26
N THR A 166 -10.50 -23.13 5.94
CA THR A 166 -10.27 -24.20 4.96
C THR A 166 -8.84 -24.77 4.98
N HIS A 167 -7.85 -24.02 5.48
CA HIS A 167 -6.47 -24.52 5.55
C HIS A 167 -6.33 -25.68 6.53
N TRP A 168 -7.14 -25.71 7.59
CA TRP A 168 -7.19 -26.82 8.54
C TRP A 168 -7.95 -28.03 7.99
N LEU A 169 -8.81 -27.84 6.97
CA LEU A 169 -9.64 -28.91 6.39
C LEU A 169 -8.95 -29.69 5.26
N ARG A 170 -7.62 -29.55 5.12
CA ARG A 170 -6.87 -30.29 4.10
C ARG A 170 -6.93 -31.80 4.40
N PRO A 171 -6.98 -32.67 3.37
CA PRO A 171 -7.12 -34.12 3.58
C PRO A 171 -6.08 -34.74 4.51
N LYS A 172 -4.83 -34.25 4.47
CA LYS A 172 -3.71 -34.75 5.28
C LYS A 172 -3.60 -34.11 6.67
N MET A 173 -4.57 -33.28 7.08
CA MET A 173 -4.55 -32.64 8.39
C MET A 173 -5.04 -33.62 9.47
N ALA A 174 -4.40 -33.64 10.64
CA ALA A 174 -4.87 -34.42 11.79
C ALA A 174 -6.25 -33.92 12.27
N ASP A 175 -7.09 -34.83 12.77
CA ASP A 175 -8.48 -34.49 13.13
C ASP A 175 -8.58 -33.48 14.27
N GLU A 176 -7.67 -33.54 15.25
CA GLU A 176 -7.55 -32.54 16.31
C GLU A 176 -7.32 -31.13 15.76
N LEU A 177 -6.53 -31.00 14.67
CA LEU A 177 -6.26 -29.71 14.04
C LEU A 177 -7.42 -29.22 13.18
N LYS A 178 -8.21 -30.13 12.59
CA LYS A 178 -9.42 -29.77 11.82
C LYS A 178 -10.46 -29.06 12.69
N THR A 179 -10.50 -29.34 13.99
CA THR A 179 -11.39 -28.63 14.93
C THR A 179 -11.18 -27.11 14.93
N ARG A 180 -9.97 -26.65 14.58
CA ARG A 180 -9.61 -25.22 14.49
C ARG A 180 -10.09 -24.53 13.21
N ALA A 181 -10.75 -25.25 12.31
CA ALA A 181 -11.31 -24.67 11.09
C ALA A 181 -12.51 -23.76 11.38
N LYS A 182 -13.32 -24.10 12.38
CA LYS A 182 -14.51 -23.35 12.76
C LYS A 182 -14.24 -22.52 14.00
N CYS A 183 -14.90 -21.37 14.10
CA CYS A 183 -14.86 -20.57 15.30
C CYS A 183 -15.59 -21.28 16.44
N ALA A 184 -14.94 -21.42 17.60
CA ALA A 184 -15.57 -22.03 18.78
C ALA A 184 -16.73 -21.21 19.35
N THR A 185 -16.75 -19.88 19.11
CA THR A 185 -17.77 -18.97 19.66
C THR A 185 -19.09 -19.02 18.87
N CYS A 186 -19.03 -19.01 17.53
CA CYS A 186 -20.21 -18.92 16.66
C CYS A 186 -20.40 -20.09 15.69
N GLY A 187 -19.42 -21.00 15.58
CA GLY A 187 -19.47 -22.16 14.69
C GLY A 187 -19.18 -21.88 13.21
N GLU A 188 -19.02 -20.61 12.81
CA GLU A 188 -18.73 -20.24 11.42
C GLU A 188 -17.35 -20.71 10.97
N LEU A 189 -17.20 -21.04 9.70
CA LEU A 189 -15.90 -21.37 9.11
C LEU A 189 -15.00 -20.14 9.15
N GLU A 190 -13.85 -20.28 9.81
CA GLU A 190 -13.07 -19.11 10.16
C GLU A 190 -12.29 -18.55 8.96
N SER A 191 -12.64 -17.33 8.55
CA SER A 191 -11.94 -16.58 7.51
C SER A 191 -11.35 -15.29 8.08
N MET A 192 -10.47 -14.63 7.32
CA MET A 192 -9.95 -13.31 7.74
C MET A 192 -11.09 -12.28 7.84
N THR A 193 -12.09 -12.36 6.97
CA THR A 193 -13.31 -11.53 7.04
C THR A 193 -14.05 -11.78 8.35
N HIS A 194 -14.33 -13.05 8.66
CA HIS A 194 -15.02 -13.43 9.90
C HIS A 194 -14.24 -12.93 11.13
N ILE A 195 -12.92 -13.20 11.22
CA ILE A 195 -12.09 -12.79 12.36
C ILE A 195 -12.14 -11.28 12.60
N LEU A 196 -12.05 -10.49 11.53
CA LEU A 196 -11.87 -9.05 11.65
C LEU A 196 -13.18 -8.28 11.67
N PHE A 197 -14.26 -8.78 11.06
CA PHE A 197 -15.46 -7.98 10.80
C PHE A 197 -16.75 -8.59 11.35
N ASP A 198 -16.88 -9.92 11.36
CA ASP A 198 -18.18 -10.57 11.59
C ASP A 198 -18.27 -11.36 12.90
N CYS A 199 -17.12 -11.78 13.46
CA CYS A 199 -17.09 -12.64 14.65
C CYS A 199 -17.74 -11.93 15.86
N PRO A 200 -18.74 -12.55 16.53
CA PRO A 200 -19.46 -11.93 17.64
C PRO A 200 -18.67 -11.93 18.96
N ALA A 201 -17.42 -12.38 18.94
CA ALA A 201 -16.61 -12.42 20.14
C ALA A 201 -16.23 -11.01 20.62
N GLU A 202 -16.27 -10.84 21.95
CA GLU A 202 -16.13 -9.55 22.64
C GLU A 202 -14.93 -8.71 22.15
N GLY A 203 -13.79 -9.37 21.88
CA GLY A 203 -12.55 -8.69 21.51
C GLY A 203 -12.64 -7.85 20.23
N GLN A 204 -13.24 -8.40 19.18
CA GLN A 204 -13.34 -7.74 17.87
C GLN A 204 -14.30 -6.55 17.94
N GLU A 205 -15.50 -6.76 18.48
CA GLU A 205 -16.55 -5.75 18.44
C GLU A 205 -16.18 -4.56 19.35
N THR A 206 -15.63 -4.84 20.54
CA THR A 206 -15.17 -3.80 21.45
C THR A 206 -14.02 -2.98 20.85
N ALA A 207 -13.07 -3.60 20.14
CA ALA A 207 -11.99 -2.87 19.48
C ALA A 207 -12.50 -1.88 18.42
N TRP A 208 -13.45 -2.29 17.57
CA TRP A 208 -14.04 -1.38 16.57
C TRP A 208 -14.92 -0.29 17.18
N LYS A 209 -15.68 -0.60 18.25
CA LYS A 209 -16.45 0.40 19.00
C LYS A 209 -15.52 1.47 19.60
N LEU A 210 -14.37 1.07 20.16
CA LEU A 210 -13.37 2.00 20.69
C LEU A 210 -12.74 2.84 19.59
N LEU A 211 -12.36 2.23 18.46
CA LEU A 211 -11.83 2.96 17.31
C LEU A 211 -12.84 4.00 16.79
N LYS A 212 -14.12 3.64 16.65
CA LYS A 212 -15.18 4.56 16.22
C LYS A 212 -15.29 5.76 17.16
N LYS A 213 -15.33 5.51 18.48
CA LYS A 213 -15.41 6.56 19.49
C LYS A 213 -14.20 7.51 19.42
N LEU A 214 -13.01 6.97 19.21
CA LEU A 214 -11.79 7.77 19.09
C LEU A 214 -11.79 8.58 17.79
N TRP A 215 -12.18 7.97 16.67
CA TRP A 215 -12.24 8.63 15.37
C TRP A 215 -13.23 9.79 15.35
N GLN A 216 -14.36 9.69 16.06
CA GLN A 216 -15.35 10.77 16.17
C GLN A 216 -14.76 12.07 16.75
N LEU A 217 -13.67 12.01 17.51
CA LEU A 217 -12.98 13.21 18.01
C LEU A 217 -12.36 14.07 16.89
N THR A 218 -12.13 13.49 15.71
CA THR A 218 -11.60 14.20 14.54
C THR A 218 -12.66 15.06 13.82
N GLY A 219 -13.95 14.85 14.13
CA GLY A 219 -15.06 15.45 13.40
C GLY A 219 -15.24 14.93 11.97
N CYS A 220 -14.47 13.93 11.54
CA CYS A 220 -14.62 13.32 10.22
C CYS A 220 -15.59 12.16 10.22
N GLU A 221 -16.12 11.87 9.02
CA GLU A 221 -17.05 10.76 8.80
C GLU A 221 -16.43 9.43 9.24
N TRP A 222 -17.21 8.63 9.96
CA TRP A 222 -16.82 7.27 10.33
C TRP A 222 -17.02 6.31 9.15
N LYS A 223 -15.95 5.62 8.76
CA LYS A 223 -16.01 4.57 7.74
C LYS A 223 -16.11 3.20 8.42
N ARG A 224 -17.22 2.49 8.17
CA ARG A 224 -17.45 1.16 8.76
C ARG A 224 -16.34 0.19 8.34
N PRO A 225 -15.82 -0.66 9.26
CA PRO A 225 -14.77 -1.62 8.94
C PRO A 225 -15.18 -2.60 7.83
N CYS A 226 -14.32 -2.72 6.82
CA CYS A 226 -14.33 -3.76 5.79
C CYS A 226 -12.90 -3.93 5.25
N TRP A 227 -12.71 -4.81 4.27
CA TRP A 227 -11.41 -4.99 3.60
C TRP A 227 -10.80 -3.69 3.08
N GLY A 228 -11.59 -2.85 2.39
CA GLY A 228 -11.11 -1.56 1.86
C GLY A 228 -10.64 -0.59 2.96
N THR A 229 -11.39 -0.45 4.05
CA THR A 229 -11.04 0.49 5.12
C THR A 229 -9.92 -0.01 6.02
N ALA A 230 -9.79 -1.33 6.17
CA ALA A 230 -8.83 -1.99 7.06
C ALA A 230 -7.52 -2.35 6.36
N PHE A 231 -7.57 -3.16 5.30
CA PHE A 231 -6.38 -3.56 4.54
C PHE A 231 -5.94 -2.46 3.56
N GLY A 232 -6.86 -1.62 3.11
CA GLY A 232 -6.58 -0.42 2.33
C GLY A 232 -6.37 0.84 3.17
N ALA A 233 -6.21 0.75 4.49
CA ALA A 233 -6.14 1.92 5.38
C ALA A 233 -5.07 2.96 4.98
N ALA A 234 -3.92 2.50 4.46
CA ALA A 234 -2.84 3.37 3.99
C ALA A 234 -3.15 4.10 2.67
N CYS A 235 -4.26 3.75 2.02
CA CYS A 235 -4.77 4.39 0.80
C CYS A 235 -5.99 5.29 1.06
N ALA A 236 -6.46 5.39 2.31
CA ALA A 236 -7.65 6.17 2.65
C ALA A 236 -7.50 7.64 2.23
N VAL A 237 -8.61 8.23 1.75
CA VAL A 237 -8.67 9.65 1.35
C VAL A 237 -9.76 10.35 2.13
N PHE A 238 -9.40 11.45 2.79
CA PHE A 238 -10.35 12.32 3.48
C PHE A 238 -10.27 13.71 2.89
N LYS A 239 -11.43 14.29 2.56
CA LYS A 239 -11.53 15.63 1.97
C LYS A 239 -12.27 16.59 2.91
N SER A 240 -11.95 17.88 2.86
CA SER A 240 -12.77 18.95 3.42
C SER A 240 -13.94 19.30 2.49
N ALA A 241 -14.83 20.17 2.96
CA ALA A 241 -16.01 20.61 2.21
C ALA A 241 -15.64 21.32 0.89
N ASP A 242 -14.47 21.95 0.82
CA ASP A 242 -13.87 22.58 -0.36
C ASP A 242 -13.13 21.58 -1.29
N GLY A 243 -13.10 20.30 -0.93
CA GLY A 243 -12.44 19.25 -1.71
C GLY A 243 -10.94 19.06 -1.42
N ALA A 244 -10.33 19.88 -0.55
CA ALA A 244 -8.91 19.74 -0.20
C ALA A 244 -8.65 18.46 0.63
N ARG A 245 -7.50 17.81 0.39
CA ARG A 245 -7.14 16.56 1.10
C ARG A 245 -6.62 16.83 2.51
N LYS A 246 -7.10 16.04 3.48
CA LYS A 246 -6.70 16.09 4.89
C LYS A 246 -5.62 15.04 5.18
N HIS A 247 -4.41 15.26 4.67
CA HIS A 247 -3.30 14.29 4.75
C HIS A 247 -2.94 13.83 6.18
N ASP A 248 -3.03 14.71 7.17
CA ASP A 248 -2.75 14.36 8.56
C ASP A 248 -3.79 13.37 9.10
N LEU A 249 -5.06 13.51 8.70
CA LEU A 249 -6.13 12.58 9.07
C LEU A 249 -6.07 11.26 8.30
N GLU A 250 -5.66 11.28 7.03
CA GLU A 250 -5.38 10.06 6.26
C GLU A 250 -4.26 9.25 6.94
N SER A 251 -3.22 9.93 7.41
CA SER A 251 -2.13 9.31 8.16
C SER A 251 -2.60 8.78 9.51
N LEU A 252 -3.44 9.52 10.23
CA LEU A 252 -4.04 9.07 11.48
C LEU A 252 -4.94 7.83 11.26
N TRP A 253 -5.79 7.83 10.24
CA TRP A 253 -6.63 6.68 9.88
C TRP A 253 -5.77 5.43 9.62
N CYS A 254 -4.72 5.58 8.81
CA CYS A 254 -3.77 4.53 8.52
C CYS A 254 -3.17 3.92 9.80
N ILE A 255 -2.65 4.75 10.71
CA ILE A 255 -2.08 4.29 11.98
C ILE A 255 -3.13 3.55 12.81
N LEU A 256 -4.25 4.22 13.11
CA LEU A 256 -5.25 3.68 14.01
C LEU A 256 -5.86 2.38 13.50
N CYS A 257 -6.20 2.34 12.21
CA CYS A 257 -6.86 1.17 11.64
C CYS A 257 -5.90 -0.03 11.56
N THR A 258 -4.66 0.18 11.11
CA THR A 258 -3.69 -0.93 11.00
C THR A 258 -3.28 -1.49 12.37
N GLU A 259 -3.12 -0.65 13.40
CA GLU A 259 -2.85 -1.12 14.76
C GLU A 259 -4.03 -1.90 15.34
N VAL A 260 -5.27 -1.44 15.13
CA VAL A 260 -6.47 -2.12 15.61
C VAL A 260 -6.67 -3.48 14.92
N VAL A 261 -6.53 -3.54 13.59
CA VAL A 261 -6.69 -4.81 12.85
C VAL A 261 -5.64 -5.83 13.28
N HIS A 262 -4.37 -5.39 13.42
CA HIS A 262 -3.31 -6.26 13.90
C HIS A 262 -3.53 -6.70 15.36
N MET A 263 -4.06 -5.81 16.21
CA MET A 263 -4.43 -6.15 17.59
C MET A 263 -5.53 -7.23 17.63
N ILE A 264 -6.61 -7.07 16.85
CA ILE A 264 -7.70 -8.06 16.77
C ILE A 264 -7.15 -9.42 16.38
N TRP A 265 -6.29 -9.48 15.36
CA TRP A 265 -5.62 -10.70 14.96
C TRP A 265 -4.79 -11.34 16.09
N LYS A 266 -3.94 -10.56 16.77
CA LYS A 266 -3.13 -11.05 17.90
C LYS A 266 -3.99 -11.61 19.01
N MET A 267 -5.06 -10.90 19.37
CA MET A 267 -6.01 -11.34 20.40
C MET A 267 -6.67 -12.65 20.00
N ARG A 268 -7.16 -12.77 18.76
CA ARG A 268 -7.71 -14.02 18.24
C ARG A 268 -6.72 -15.17 18.36
N CYS A 269 -5.46 -14.96 17.98
CA CYS A 269 -4.43 -15.99 18.06
C CYS A 269 -4.14 -16.41 19.49
N GLU A 270 -4.00 -15.46 20.41
CA GLU A 270 -3.80 -15.74 21.83
C GLU A 270 -4.99 -16.51 22.43
N ARG A 271 -6.23 -16.10 22.13
CA ARG A 271 -7.44 -16.80 22.58
C ARG A 271 -7.43 -18.26 22.17
N ILE A 272 -7.19 -18.54 20.89
CA ILE A 272 -7.33 -19.90 20.34
C ILE A 272 -6.11 -20.77 20.67
N ILE A 273 -4.90 -20.22 20.65
CA ILE A 273 -3.66 -21.01 20.78
C ILE A 273 -3.19 -21.10 22.23
N GLN A 274 -3.27 -20.01 22.99
CA GLN A 274 -2.70 -19.95 24.35
C GLN A 274 -3.76 -20.13 25.43
N LYS A 275 -4.97 -19.58 25.23
CA LYS A 275 -6.05 -19.61 26.24
C LYS A 275 -7.12 -20.68 25.99
N GLY A 276 -6.93 -21.58 25.03
CA GLY A 276 -7.85 -22.68 24.75
C GLY A 276 -9.29 -22.25 24.45
N GLY A 277 -9.49 -21.03 23.91
CA GLY A 277 -10.80 -20.47 23.62
C GLY A 277 -11.37 -19.53 24.69
N ALA A 278 -10.70 -19.34 25.83
CA ALA A 278 -11.22 -18.47 26.89
C ALA A 278 -11.32 -17.00 26.44
N GLU A 279 -12.51 -16.41 26.58
CA GLU A 279 -12.80 -15.06 26.13
C GLU A 279 -12.06 -13.98 26.94
N PHE A 280 -11.74 -12.88 26.29
CA PHE A 280 -11.19 -11.70 26.96
C PHE A 280 -12.28 -10.88 27.61
N THR A 281 -11.99 -10.29 28.76
CA THR A 281 -12.93 -9.32 29.35
C THR A 281 -12.92 -8.02 28.52
N ARG A 282 -14.05 -7.30 28.53
CA ARG A 282 -14.16 -5.97 27.92
C ARG A 282 -13.09 -5.00 28.43
N ARG A 283 -12.79 -5.06 29.74
CA ARG A 283 -11.75 -4.25 30.39
C ARG A 283 -10.36 -4.58 29.84
N GLU A 284 -10.04 -5.85 29.70
CA GLU A 284 -8.75 -6.29 29.13
C GLU A 284 -8.61 -5.84 27.67
N THR A 285 -9.65 -6.01 26.85
CA THR A 285 -9.68 -5.53 25.46
C THR A 285 -9.47 -4.02 25.38
N THR A 286 -10.13 -3.26 26.25
CA THR A 286 -10.02 -1.80 26.32
C THR A 286 -8.60 -1.36 26.69
N ASN A 287 -7.99 -1.99 27.69
CA ASN A 287 -6.63 -1.69 28.12
C ASN A 287 -5.61 -2.01 27.02
N ARG A 288 -5.78 -3.14 26.32
CA ARG A 288 -4.92 -3.52 25.18
C ARG A 288 -5.04 -2.52 24.03
N PHE A 289 -6.25 -2.05 23.72
CA PHE A 289 -6.49 -1.03 22.70
C PHE A 289 -5.71 0.25 22.98
N TYR A 290 -5.89 0.83 24.18
CA TYR A 290 -5.19 2.07 24.52
C TYR A 290 -3.68 1.88 24.64
N SER A 291 -3.24 0.75 25.23
CA SER A 291 -1.80 0.43 25.33
C SER A 291 -1.13 0.30 23.96
N ALA A 292 -1.81 -0.27 22.96
CA ALA A 292 -1.29 -0.38 21.60
C ALA A 292 -1.12 1.00 20.95
N LEU A 293 -2.14 1.88 21.07
CA LEU A 293 -2.08 3.23 20.49
C LEU A 293 -1.08 4.14 21.21
N GLU A 294 -1.02 4.09 22.54
CA GLU A 294 -0.03 4.82 23.35
C GLU A 294 1.39 4.37 23.01
N SER A 295 1.63 3.06 22.88
CA SER A 295 2.93 2.54 22.45
C SER A 295 3.31 3.05 21.05
N ARG A 296 2.34 3.07 20.12
CA ARG A 296 2.55 3.58 18.76
C ARG A 296 2.87 5.08 18.74
N LEU A 297 2.13 5.89 19.49
CA LEU A 297 2.40 7.31 19.68
C LEU A 297 3.82 7.54 20.24
N MET A 298 4.22 6.76 21.25
CA MET A 298 5.56 6.87 21.84
C MET A 298 6.67 6.53 20.84
N VAL A 299 6.46 5.54 19.97
CA VAL A 299 7.40 5.24 18.88
C VAL A 299 7.49 6.40 17.90
N ASP A 300 6.35 6.96 17.47
CA ASP A 300 6.33 8.10 16.53
C ASP A 300 7.04 9.33 17.12
N ARG A 301 6.79 9.66 18.39
CA ARG A 301 7.51 10.71 19.13
C ARG A 301 9.03 10.48 19.13
N ARG A 302 9.47 9.27 19.50
CA ARG A 302 10.90 8.91 19.58
C ARG A 302 11.59 8.95 18.21
N VAL A 303 10.92 8.47 17.17
CA VAL A 303 11.43 8.50 15.80
C VAL A 303 11.53 9.94 15.30
N ALA A 304 10.51 10.77 15.59
CA ALA A 304 10.52 12.18 15.20
C ALA A 304 11.56 13.01 15.93
N ALA A 305 11.79 12.75 17.22
CA ALA A 305 12.87 13.39 17.98
C ALA A 305 14.27 13.07 17.43
N LYS A 306 14.44 11.91 16.79
CA LYS A 306 15.69 11.47 16.15
C LYS A 306 15.71 11.70 14.64
N ALA A 307 14.75 12.44 14.09
CA ALA A 307 14.59 12.61 12.66
C ALA A 307 15.76 13.39 12.04
N SER A 308 16.69 12.66 11.41
CA SER A 308 17.85 13.25 10.71
C SER A 308 17.76 13.17 9.19
N SER A 309 16.78 12.45 8.64
CA SER A 309 16.66 12.22 7.20
C SER A 309 15.40 12.84 6.60
N LYS A 310 15.44 13.16 5.30
CA LYS A 310 14.28 13.67 4.54
C LYS A 310 13.06 12.72 4.54
N ARG A 311 13.25 11.44 4.88
CA ARG A 311 12.18 10.43 4.92
C ARG A 311 11.62 10.21 6.33
N ALA A 312 12.29 10.72 7.36
CA ALA A 312 11.84 10.58 8.74
C ALA A 312 10.56 11.39 8.97
N LEU A 313 9.72 10.90 9.89
CA LEU A 313 8.55 11.62 10.35
C LEU A 313 9.01 12.83 11.17
N LYS A 314 8.54 14.04 10.85
CA LYS A 314 8.98 15.25 11.56
C LYS A 314 8.15 15.48 12.82
N PRO A 315 8.67 16.21 13.82
CA PRO A 315 7.90 16.55 15.02
C PRO A 315 6.55 17.22 14.72
N ASP A 316 6.53 18.19 13.79
CA ASP A 316 5.30 18.88 13.40
C ASP A 316 4.28 17.94 12.76
N ASP A 317 4.74 16.94 11.99
CA ASP A 317 3.85 15.93 11.41
C ASP A 317 3.22 15.08 12.51
N VAL A 318 4.01 14.62 13.48
CA VAL A 318 3.49 13.87 14.64
C VAL A 318 2.47 14.71 15.40
N ALA A 319 2.77 15.99 15.63
CA ALA A 319 1.87 16.88 16.32
C ALA A 319 0.51 16.96 15.61
N ARG A 320 0.50 17.29 14.31
CA ARG A 320 -0.75 17.42 13.54
C ARG A 320 -1.53 16.11 13.42
N ILE A 321 -0.83 14.99 13.19
CA ILE A 321 -1.46 13.66 13.02
C ILE A 321 -2.18 13.23 14.31
N TRP A 322 -1.51 13.34 15.47
CA TRP A 322 -2.04 12.79 16.72
C TRP A 322 -2.96 13.76 17.47
N HIS A 323 -2.79 15.07 17.31
CA HIS A 323 -3.52 16.12 18.04
C HIS A 323 -5.03 15.89 18.20
N PRO A 324 -5.81 15.47 17.17
CA PRO A 324 -7.26 15.35 17.30
C PRO A 324 -7.73 14.39 18.40
N ILE A 325 -6.90 13.40 18.75
CA ILE A 325 -7.27 12.28 19.63
C ILE A 325 -6.52 12.27 20.98
N LEU A 326 -5.69 13.29 21.24
CA LEU A 326 -4.95 13.39 22.50
C LEU A 326 -5.85 13.85 23.65
N GLU A 327 -5.53 13.36 24.84
CA GLU A 327 -6.03 13.90 26.09
C GLU A 327 -5.40 15.28 26.33
N ASP A 328 -6.23 16.22 26.81
CA ASP A 328 -5.82 17.59 27.15
C ASP A 328 -5.04 18.34 26.04
N ARG A 329 -5.40 18.06 24.78
CA ARG A 329 -4.68 18.54 23.58
C ARG A 329 -4.47 20.06 23.52
N ASP A 330 -5.39 20.83 24.11
CA ASP A 330 -5.39 22.30 24.08
C ASP A 330 -4.36 22.89 25.08
N ASN A 331 -3.90 22.09 26.05
CA ASN A 331 -2.94 22.49 27.09
C ASN A 331 -1.55 21.83 26.91
N LEU A 332 -1.31 21.13 25.80
CA LEU A 332 -0.01 20.51 25.55
C LEU A 332 1.06 21.57 25.24
N PRO A 333 2.28 21.44 25.77
CA PRO A 333 3.36 22.37 25.46
C PRO A 333 3.72 22.31 23.97
N PRO A 334 4.15 23.42 23.33
CA PRO A 334 4.41 23.47 21.89
C PRO A 334 5.37 22.40 21.36
N ASN A 335 6.31 21.94 22.19
CA ASN A 335 7.33 20.94 21.89
C ASN A 335 7.05 19.56 22.54
N TRP A 336 5.80 19.26 22.89
CA TRP A 336 5.41 18.01 23.57
C TRP A 336 5.90 16.74 22.86
N VAL A 337 6.02 16.79 21.53
CA VAL A 337 6.48 15.64 20.73
C VAL A 337 7.88 15.21 21.12
N VAL A 338 8.79 16.15 21.34
CA VAL A 338 10.22 15.88 21.58
C VAL A 338 10.60 15.85 23.07
N GLN A 339 9.80 16.47 23.93
CA GLN A 339 10.10 16.56 25.36
C GLN A 339 9.75 15.26 26.09
N SER A 340 10.77 14.60 26.65
CA SER A 340 10.64 13.32 27.36
C SER A 340 9.86 13.40 28.69
N GLY A 341 9.74 14.59 29.29
CA GLY A 341 9.03 14.83 30.55
C GLY A 341 7.52 15.08 30.40
N VAL A 342 6.96 15.09 29.19
CA VAL A 342 5.53 15.36 28.97
C VAL A 342 4.77 14.05 28.84
N LEU A 343 3.87 13.82 29.79
CA LEU A 343 2.88 12.74 29.74
C LEU A 343 1.81 13.13 28.71
N VAL A 344 1.74 12.36 27.63
CA VAL A 344 0.77 12.57 26.55
C VAL A 344 0.03 11.26 26.35
N GLY A 345 -1.28 11.28 26.62
CA GLY A 345 -2.17 10.13 26.56
C GLY A 345 -3.17 10.22 25.41
N ILE A 346 -3.66 9.06 24.98
CA ILE A 346 -4.82 8.97 24.09
C ILE A 346 -6.09 9.19 24.90
N LYS A 347 -7.01 10.04 24.42
CA LYS A 347 -8.23 10.39 25.15
C LYS A 347 -9.08 9.15 25.46
N ARG A 348 -9.21 8.84 26.76
CA ARG A 348 -10.13 7.82 27.26
C ARG A 348 -11.42 8.50 27.67
N ARG A 349 -12.51 8.35 26.91
CA ARG A 349 -13.83 8.75 27.41
C ARG A 349 -14.23 7.77 28.51
N ARG A 350 -14.31 8.26 29.75
CA ARG A 350 -14.98 7.55 30.85
C ARG A 350 -16.44 7.35 30.52
#